data_AF-A0A957ACY7-F1
#
_entry.id   AF-A0A957ACY7-F1
#
_cell.length_a   1.000
_cell.length_b   1.000
_cell.length_c   1.000
_cell.angle_alpha   90.00
_cell.angle_beta   90.00
_cell.angle_gamma   90.00
#
_symmetry.space_group_name_H-M   'P 1'
#
loop_
_entity.id
_entity.type
_entity.pdbx_description
1 polymer ?
#
loop_
_entity_poly.entity_id
_entity_poly.type
_entity_poly.pdbx_seq_one_letter_code
_entity_poly.pdbx_strand_id
1 'polypeptide(L)'
;MTNRARVHIVAGGFPPGMPAGHDHDYARSRLLDWMMKRDEPTTMGNDFNDIDRWLPGSKLMVSYVAGPFLNEQMNEYVKDWLEHGGHWLAFHGTSGGKAVRVDTNAEGRPRRAMLKQPHHATLGGFFLNHPPIRKFSVDVRDSGHPITRGVGGTFEVMDEPYMIEVQEPEKT
;
A
#
# COMPACT_ATOMS: atom_id res chain seq x y z
N MET A 1 27.51 9.39 -16.65
CA MET A 1 27.09 8.79 -15.37
C MET A 1 25.78 8.09 -15.64
N THR A 2 25.71 6.76 -15.54
CA THR A 2 24.44 6.04 -15.59
C THR A 2 23.64 6.45 -14.36
N ASN A 3 22.51 7.11 -14.55
CA ASN A 3 21.66 7.51 -13.44
C ASN A 3 21.08 6.23 -12.82
N ARG A 4 21.54 5.85 -11.63
CA ARG A 4 21.02 4.67 -10.93
C ARG A 4 19.54 4.90 -10.67
N ALA A 5 18.71 3.94 -11.04
CA ALA A 5 17.29 3.98 -10.72
C ALA A 5 17.09 4.14 -9.21
N ARG A 6 16.12 4.96 -8.82
CA ARG A 6 15.81 5.22 -7.41
C ARG A 6 14.57 4.46 -6.94
N VAL A 7 14.37 4.44 -5.62
CA VAL A 7 13.13 4.05 -4.96
C VAL A 7 12.40 5.31 -4.50
N HIS A 8 11.09 5.37 -4.68
CA HIS A 8 10.24 6.41 -4.11
C HIS A 8 9.33 5.81 -3.03
N ILE A 9 9.40 6.35 -1.81
CA ILE A 9 8.55 5.92 -0.70
C ILE A 9 7.43 6.94 -0.50
N VAL A 10 6.20 6.48 -0.34
CA VAL A 10 5.05 7.30 0.07
C VAL A 10 4.52 6.78 1.40
N ALA A 11 4.70 7.50 2.48
CA ALA A 11 4.25 7.04 3.80
C ALA A 11 3.75 8.19 4.68
N GLY A 12 2.46 8.15 5.03
CA GLY A 12 1.80 9.19 5.81
C GLY A 12 0.29 8.99 5.92
N GLY A 13 -0.34 9.82 6.74
CA GLY A 13 -1.77 9.73 7.04
C GLY A 13 -2.55 10.97 6.63
N PHE A 14 -3.87 10.81 6.51
CA PHE A 14 -4.81 11.89 6.23
C PHE A 14 -5.74 12.19 7.41
N PRO A 15 -6.06 13.47 7.69
CA PRO A 15 -5.48 14.67 7.09
C PRO A 15 -3.96 14.81 7.30
N PRO A 16 -3.26 15.64 6.51
CA PRO A 16 -1.81 15.80 6.65
C PRO A 16 -1.39 16.07 8.09
N GLY A 17 -0.41 15.31 8.58
CA GLY A 17 0.09 15.39 9.95
C GLY A 17 -0.68 14.56 10.99
N MET A 18 -1.74 13.86 10.59
CA MET A 18 -2.48 12.96 11.48
C MET A 18 -1.98 11.52 11.37
N PRO A 19 -1.96 10.76 12.49
CA PRO A 19 -1.57 9.36 12.46
C PRO A 19 -2.60 8.46 11.76
N ALA A 20 -3.87 8.90 11.68
CA ALA A 20 -4.95 8.17 11.00
C ALA A 20 -5.04 6.67 11.38
N GLY A 21 -4.77 6.35 12.66
CA GLY A 21 -4.77 4.97 13.19
C GLY A 21 -3.47 4.18 12.98
N HIS A 22 -2.42 4.79 12.44
CA HIS A 22 -1.17 4.12 12.08
C HIS A 22 0.07 4.87 12.60
N ASP A 23 1.16 4.12 12.83
CA ASP A 23 2.47 4.68 13.18
C ASP A 23 3.32 4.90 11.91
N HIS A 24 3.06 6.00 11.23
CA HIS A 24 3.80 6.37 10.02
C HIS A 24 5.26 6.73 10.29
N ASP A 25 5.61 7.16 11.51
CA ASP A 25 6.99 7.51 11.87
C ASP A 25 7.86 6.26 11.95
N TYR A 26 7.34 5.21 12.61
CA TYR A 26 7.97 3.91 12.62
C TYR A 26 8.12 3.35 11.20
N ALA A 27 7.04 3.37 10.41
CA ALA A 27 7.06 2.86 9.04
C ALA A 27 8.10 3.58 8.17
N ARG A 28 8.14 4.92 8.20
CA ARG A 28 9.14 5.72 7.48
C ARG A 28 10.56 5.37 7.92
N SER A 29 10.81 5.27 9.22
CA SER A 29 12.11 4.90 9.77
C SER A 29 12.57 3.53 9.27
N ARG A 30 11.71 2.50 9.33
CA ARG A 30 12.05 1.14 8.90
C ARG A 30 12.29 1.05 7.39
N LEU A 31 11.44 1.69 6.60
CA LEU A 31 11.58 1.69 5.14
C LEU A 31 12.88 2.37 4.69
N LEU A 32 13.21 3.53 5.26
CA LEU A 32 14.48 4.21 4.96
C LEU A 32 15.69 3.40 5.41
N ASP A 33 15.65 2.81 6.61
CA ASP A 33 16.71 1.92 7.11
C ASP A 33 16.97 0.74 6.16
N TRP A 34 15.90 0.12 5.63
CA TRP A 34 16.03 -0.96 4.66
C TRP A 34 16.65 -0.50 3.34
N MET A 35 16.28 0.67 2.82
CA MET A 35 16.86 1.18 1.58
C MET A 35 18.34 1.56 1.78
N MET A 36 18.69 2.20 2.89
CA MET A 36 20.08 2.57 3.22
C MET A 36 20.99 1.34 3.32
N LYS A 37 20.52 0.25 3.94
CA LYS A 37 21.27 -1.01 4.02
C LYS A 37 21.57 -1.66 2.66
N ARG A 38 20.85 -1.24 1.61
CA ARG A 38 20.99 -1.73 0.23
C ARG A 38 21.66 -0.72 -0.69
N ASP A 39 22.08 0.43 -0.14
CA ASP A 39 22.64 1.55 -0.88
C ASP A 39 21.69 2.03 -2.01
N GLU A 40 20.37 1.91 -1.84
CA GLU A 40 19.43 2.34 -2.87
C GLU A 40 19.15 3.85 -2.77
N PRO A 41 19.37 4.63 -3.84
CA PRO A 41 18.97 6.03 -3.87
C PRO A 41 17.46 6.12 -3.61
N THR A 42 17.08 6.90 -2.60
CA THR A 42 15.70 6.90 -2.11
C THR A 42 15.17 8.31 -1.92
N THR A 43 13.94 8.52 -2.37
CA THR A 43 13.15 9.74 -2.11
C THR A 43 11.93 9.37 -1.30
N MET A 44 11.36 10.32 -0.55
CA MET A 44 10.20 10.06 0.30
C MET A 44 9.22 11.23 0.26
N GLY A 45 7.93 10.93 0.11
CA GLY A 45 6.79 11.83 0.32
C GLY A 45 5.87 11.31 1.43
N ASN A 46 5.05 12.20 2.00
CA ASN A 46 4.04 11.81 2.99
C ASN A 46 2.70 11.42 2.34
N ASP A 47 2.51 11.79 1.06
CA ASP A 47 1.32 11.50 0.26
C ASP A 47 1.70 11.45 -1.24
N PHE A 48 0.71 11.27 -2.12
CA PHE A 48 0.91 11.14 -3.57
C PHE A 48 0.92 12.47 -4.34
N ASN A 49 0.91 13.64 -3.68
CA ASN A 49 0.68 14.92 -4.38
C ASN A 49 1.72 15.29 -5.44
N ASP A 50 2.97 14.82 -5.30
CA ASP A 50 4.07 15.10 -6.23
C ASP A 50 4.54 13.84 -6.99
N ILE A 51 3.65 12.85 -7.16
CA ILE A 51 4.07 11.53 -7.65
C ILE A 51 4.62 11.58 -9.08
N ASP A 52 4.11 12.49 -9.91
CA ASP A 52 4.56 12.77 -11.26
C ASP A 52 5.97 13.35 -11.32
N ARG A 53 6.40 14.06 -10.28
CA ARG A 53 7.77 14.55 -10.13
C ARG A 53 8.73 13.46 -9.68
N TRP A 54 8.27 12.54 -8.83
CA TRP A 54 9.15 11.59 -8.16
C TRP A 54 9.24 10.21 -8.81
N LEU A 55 8.27 9.77 -9.61
CA LEU A 55 8.39 8.51 -10.35
C LEU A 55 9.33 8.55 -11.57
N PRO A 56 9.55 9.68 -12.28
CA PRO A 56 10.51 9.72 -13.40
C PRO A 56 11.95 9.39 -12.99
N GLY A 57 12.43 8.19 -13.32
CA GLY A 57 13.75 7.69 -12.88
C GLY A 57 13.71 6.85 -11.60
N SER A 58 12.54 6.64 -11.02
CA SER A 58 12.28 5.59 -10.03
C SER A 58 11.89 4.29 -10.72
N LYS A 59 12.39 3.16 -10.24
CA LYS A 59 11.96 1.82 -10.71
C LYS A 59 10.99 1.14 -9.75
N LEU A 60 10.93 1.62 -8.51
CA LEU A 60 10.08 1.08 -7.46
C LEU A 60 9.41 2.21 -6.70
N MET A 61 8.11 2.08 -6.48
CA MET A 61 7.34 2.85 -5.52
C MET A 61 6.97 1.93 -4.35
N VAL A 62 7.22 2.39 -3.13
CA VAL A 62 6.80 1.70 -1.91
C VAL A 62 5.81 2.59 -1.18
N SER A 63 4.64 2.07 -0.77
CA SER A 63 3.65 2.89 -0.07
C SER A 63 3.12 2.28 1.22
N TYR A 64 2.95 3.12 2.24
CA TYR A 64 2.29 2.81 3.51
C TYR A 64 1.50 4.05 3.95
N VAL A 65 0.28 4.19 3.44
CA VAL A 65 -0.55 5.38 3.66
C VAL A 65 -1.88 5.08 4.33
N ALA A 66 -2.45 6.06 5.02
CA ALA A 66 -3.82 6.06 5.52
C ALA A 66 -4.61 7.22 4.90
N GLY A 67 -4.61 7.24 3.56
CA GLY A 67 -5.05 8.38 2.75
C GLY A 67 -4.08 9.56 2.79
N PRO A 68 -4.25 10.57 1.90
CA PRO A 68 -5.18 10.51 0.78
C PRO A 68 -4.69 9.48 -0.26
N PHE A 69 -5.63 8.82 -0.92
CA PHE A 69 -5.31 7.87 -1.99
C PHE A 69 -5.07 8.60 -3.31
N LEU A 70 -4.57 7.89 -4.33
CA LEU A 70 -4.43 8.44 -5.67
C LEU A 70 -5.78 9.00 -6.15
N ASN A 71 -5.78 10.25 -6.60
CA ASN A 71 -6.90 10.78 -7.37
C ASN A 71 -6.85 10.21 -8.81
N GLU A 72 -7.84 10.55 -9.63
CA GLU A 72 -7.93 10.03 -11.01
C GLU A 72 -6.70 10.39 -11.86
N GLN A 73 -6.25 11.64 -11.81
CA GLN A 73 -5.07 12.09 -12.57
C GLN A 73 -3.79 11.37 -12.12
N MET A 74 -3.57 11.26 -10.82
CA MET A 74 -2.42 10.55 -10.25
C MET A 74 -2.48 9.06 -10.57
N ASN A 75 -3.67 8.47 -10.59
CA ASN A 75 -3.87 7.08 -10.91
C ASN A 75 -3.51 6.76 -12.37
N GLU A 76 -3.97 7.58 -13.32
CA GLU A 76 -3.61 7.41 -14.74
C GLU A 76 -2.10 7.54 -14.95
N TYR A 77 -1.47 8.49 -14.24
CA TYR A 77 -0.02 8.63 -14.28
C TYR A 77 0.72 7.40 -13.72
N VAL A 78 0.29 6.88 -12.56
CA VAL A 78 0.89 5.69 -11.96
C VAL A 78 0.69 4.47 -12.87
N LYS A 79 -0.48 4.33 -13.50
CA LYS A 79 -0.76 3.26 -14.45
C LYS A 79 0.18 3.31 -15.65
N ASP A 80 0.34 4.48 -16.27
CA ASP A 80 1.30 4.67 -17.37
C ASP A 80 2.73 4.31 -16.93
N TRP A 81 3.15 4.74 -15.74
CA TRP A 81 4.47 4.38 -15.20
C TRP A 81 4.64 2.88 -14.98
N LEU A 82 3.61 2.16 -14.50
CA LEU A 82 3.62 0.71 -14.36
C LEU A 82 3.74 0.01 -15.73
N GLU A 83 2.97 0.47 -16.73
CA GLU A 83 3.03 -0.05 -18.11
C GLU A 83 4.42 0.13 -18.73
N HIS A 84 5.17 1.15 -18.30
CA HIS A 84 6.56 1.41 -18.71
C HIS A 84 7.62 0.76 -17.80
N GLY A 85 7.24 -0.26 -17.03
CA GLY A 85 8.16 -1.09 -16.24
C GLY A 85 8.50 -0.52 -14.86
N GLY A 86 7.64 0.33 -14.32
CA GLY A 86 7.60 0.64 -12.90
C GLY A 86 7.05 -0.51 -12.07
N HIS A 87 7.40 -0.56 -10.78
CA HIS A 87 6.90 -1.57 -9.85
C HIS A 87 6.33 -0.92 -8.59
N TRP A 88 5.14 -1.31 -8.16
CA TRP A 88 4.52 -0.80 -6.94
C TRP A 88 4.43 -1.89 -5.86
N LEU A 89 5.09 -1.65 -4.73
CA LEU A 89 4.95 -2.43 -3.50
C LEU A 89 4.11 -1.66 -2.48
N ALA A 90 2.88 -2.09 -2.29
CA ALA A 90 1.92 -1.42 -1.42
C ALA A 90 1.70 -2.19 -0.12
N PHE A 91 1.66 -1.46 0.99
CA PHE A 91 1.40 -2.02 2.30
C PHE A 91 0.09 -1.48 2.88
N HIS A 92 -0.65 -2.39 3.52
CA HIS A 92 -1.70 -2.11 4.49
C HIS A 92 -2.74 -1.07 4.00
N GLY A 93 -2.79 0.10 4.65
CA GLY A 93 -3.75 1.15 4.38
C GLY A 93 -3.71 1.69 2.95
N THR A 94 -2.67 1.42 2.15
CA THR A 94 -2.63 1.76 0.71
C THR A 94 -3.83 1.18 -0.05
N SER A 95 -4.28 -0.01 0.33
CA SER A 95 -5.47 -0.67 -0.26
C SER A 95 -6.81 -0.11 0.21
N GLY A 96 -6.78 0.88 1.12
CA GLY A 96 -7.94 1.57 1.63
C GLY A 96 -8.67 2.40 0.57
N GLY A 97 -9.90 2.76 0.89
CA GLY A 97 -10.76 3.60 0.07
C GLY A 97 -11.39 4.75 0.86
N LYS A 98 -12.13 5.61 0.18
CA LYS A 98 -12.85 6.72 0.82
C LYS A 98 -14.00 6.16 1.66
N ALA A 99 -13.95 6.37 2.96
CA ALA A 99 -15.04 6.01 3.85
C ALA A 99 -16.22 6.98 3.71
N VAL A 100 -17.32 6.53 3.11
CA VAL A 100 -18.57 7.28 2.91
C VAL A 100 -19.64 6.83 3.90
N ARG A 101 -20.54 7.74 4.31
CA ARG A 101 -21.74 7.35 5.07
C ARG A 101 -22.70 6.63 4.13
N VAL A 102 -23.24 5.51 4.60
CA VAL A 102 -24.31 4.77 3.92
C VAL A 102 -25.51 4.66 4.87
N ASP A 103 -26.64 4.20 4.34
CA ASP A 103 -27.89 4.05 5.11
C ASP A 103 -27.67 3.25 6.40
N THR A 104 -28.45 3.62 7.42
CA THR A 104 -28.37 3.00 8.74
C THR A 104 -28.66 1.50 8.66
N ASN A 105 -28.01 0.71 9.49
CA ASN A 105 -28.32 -0.71 9.59
C ASN A 105 -29.74 -0.95 10.15
N ALA A 106 -30.17 -2.21 10.23
CA ALA A 106 -31.50 -2.58 10.74
C ALA A 106 -31.76 -2.08 12.18
N GLU A 107 -30.71 -1.79 12.96
CA GLU A 107 -30.78 -1.24 14.31
C GLU A 107 -30.65 0.31 14.35
N GLY A 108 -30.76 1.00 13.20
CA GLY A 108 -30.73 2.46 13.13
C GLY A 108 -29.36 3.10 13.35
N ARG A 109 -28.27 2.32 13.35
CA ARG A 109 -26.91 2.83 13.57
C ARG A 109 -26.28 3.33 12.26
N PRO A 110 -25.60 4.49 12.26
CA PRO A 110 -24.89 4.99 11.10
C PRO A 110 -23.83 3.97 10.64
N ARG A 111 -23.86 3.62 9.36
CA ARG A 111 -22.86 2.74 8.76
C ARG A 111 -21.93 3.54 7.86
N ARG A 112 -20.66 3.15 7.83
CA ARG A 112 -19.69 3.63 6.85
C ARG A 112 -19.35 2.48 5.93
N ALA A 113 -19.23 2.77 4.64
CA ALA A 113 -18.70 1.85 3.64
C ALA A 113 -17.45 2.45 3.02
N MET A 114 -16.49 1.60 2.70
CA MET A 114 -15.35 2.00 1.87
C MET A 114 -15.85 2.07 0.43
N LEU A 115 -15.62 3.18 -0.24
CA LEU A 115 -15.95 3.33 -1.65
C LEU A 115 -14.75 2.88 -2.47
N LYS A 116 -14.98 1.89 -3.34
CA LYS A 116 -14.02 1.47 -4.36
C LYS A 116 -13.83 2.59 -5.39
N GLN A 117 -12.59 2.86 -5.73
CA GLN A 117 -12.12 3.91 -6.64
C GLN A 117 -11.16 3.31 -7.70
N PRO A 118 -10.90 4.00 -8.84
CA PRO A 118 -10.06 3.47 -9.92
C PRO A 118 -8.67 2.99 -9.49
N HIS A 119 -8.06 3.61 -8.47
CA HIS A 119 -6.73 3.20 -7.99
C HIS A 119 -6.67 1.78 -7.46
N HIS A 120 -7.78 1.20 -7.01
CA HIS A 120 -7.79 -0.19 -6.55
C HIS A 120 -7.61 -1.17 -7.71
N ALA A 121 -8.08 -0.82 -8.91
CA ALA A 121 -7.85 -1.62 -10.11
C ALA A 121 -6.37 -1.59 -10.49
N THR A 122 -5.74 -0.40 -10.46
CA THR A 122 -4.29 -0.23 -10.69
C THR A 122 -3.45 -0.96 -9.64
N LEU A 123 -3.86 -0.90 -8.37
CA LEU A 123 -3.17 -1.54 -7.26
C LEU A 123 -3.32 -3.07 -7.26
N GLY A 124 -4.45 -3.59 -7.77
CA GLY A 124 -4.77 -5.01 -7.72
C GLY A 124 -5.53 -5.46 -6.47
N GLY A 125 -5.95 -4.53 -5.60
CA GLY A 125 -6.63 -4.89 -4.35
C GLY A 125 -7.49 -3.77 -3.75
N PHE A 126 -8.61 -4.14 -3.13
CA PHE A 126 -9.50 -3.24 -2.41
C PHE A 126 -9.80 -3.75 -0.99
N PHE A 127 -9.54 -2.91 0.01
CA PHE A 127 -9.85 -3.21 1.40
C PHE A 127 -11.35 -3.31 1.68
N LEU A 128 -11.77 -4.42 2.29
CA LEU A 128 -13.14 -4.68 2.69
C LEU A 128 -13.35 -4.43 4.18
N ASN A 129 -12.57 -5.12 5.02
CA ASN A 129 -12.63 -5.02 6.47
C ASN A 129 -11.39 -5.66 7.13
N HIS A 130 -11.24 -5.49 8.45
CA HIS A 130 -10.28 -6.24 9.25
C HIS A 130 -10.88 -6.58 10.64
N PRO A 131 -10.48 -7.70 11.26
CA PRO A 131 -10.68 -7.88 12.69
C PRO A 131 -9.70 -6.97 13.48
N PRO A 132 -9.86 -6.81 14.80
CA PRO A 132 -8.88 -6.14 15.63
C PRO A 132 -7.50 -6.81 15.56
N ILE A 133 -6.47 -6.06 15.98
CA ILE A 133 -5.11 -6.56 16.23
C ILE A 133 -5.18 -7.92 16.96
N ARG A 134 -4.74 -8.99 16.29
CA ARG A 134 -4.73 -10.35 16.86
C ARG A 134 -3.59 -11.19 16.33
N LYS A 135 -3.18 -12.20 17.08
CA LYS A 135 -2.21 -13.18 16.59
C LYS A 135 -2.90 -14.08 15.56
N PHE A 136 -2.23 -14.37 14.45
CA PHE A 136 -2.68 -15.31 13.43
C PHE A 136 -1.52 -16.04 12.76
N SER A 137 -1.82 -17.19 12.19
CA SER A 137 -0.89 -18.02 11.42
C SER A 137 -0.91 -17.61 9.95
N VAL A 138 0.26 -17.54 9.33
CA VAL A 138 0.45 -17.28 7.90
C VAL A 138 1.07 -18.52 7.26
N ASP A 139 0.37 -19.09 6.28
CA ASP A 139 0.83 -20.23 5.51
C ASP A 139 1.48 -19.77 4.19
N VAL A 140 2.72 -20.16 3.96
CA VAL A 140 3.46 -19.88 2.72
C VAL A 140 3.01 -20.86 1.65
N ARG A 141 2.33 -20.35 0.61
CA ARG A 141 1.73 -21.18 -0.46
C ARG A 141 2.70 -21.59 -1.56
N ASP A 142 3.66 -20.72 -1.86
CA ASP A 142 4.76 -21.01 -2.79
C ASP A 142 6.07 -20.70 -2.08
N SER A 143 6.85 -21.72 -1.74
CA SER A 143 8.17 -21.57 -1.08
C SER A 143 9.33 -21.43 -2.07
N GLY A 144 9.07 -21.63 -3.37
CA GLY A 144 10.04 -21.44 -4.45
C GLY A 144 10.11 -19.99 -4.95
N HIS A 145 9.04 -19.22 -4.75
CA HIS A 145 8.97 -17.82 -5.18
C HIS A 145 10.10 -16.96 -4.56
N PRO A 146 10.74 -16.05 -5.33
CA PRO A 146 11.87 -15.26 -4.83
C PRO A 146 11.63 -14.47 -3.53
N ILE A 147 10.38 -14.07 -3.27
CA ILE A 147 9.99 -13.32 -2.06
C ILE A 147 9.89 -14.20 -0.81
N THR A 148 9.41 -15.44 -0.96
CA THR A 148 9.03 -16.33 0.16
C THR A 148 10.06 -17.43 0.41
N ARG A 149 11.04 -17.60 -0.49
CA ARG A 149 12.12 -18.58 -0.33
C ARG A 149 12.91 -18.31 0.96
N GLY A 150 12.99 -19.33 1.81
CA GLY A 150 13.73 -19.28 3.08
C GLY A 150 12.93 -18.75 4.28
N VAL A 151 11.67 -18.34 4.09
CA VAL A 151 10.79 -17.88 5.19
C VAL A 151 10.28 -19.03 6.05
N GLY A 152 10.21 -20.25 5.49
CA GLY A 152 9.60 -21.43 6.13
C GLY A 152 8.21 -21.73 5.56
N GLY A 153 7.57 -22.80 6.04
CA GLY A 153 6.23 -23.21 5.57
C GLY A 153 5.08 -22.43 6.21
N THR A 154 5.21 -22.13 7.50
CA THR A 154 4.22 -21.38 8.29
C THR A 154 4.94 -20.55 9.35
N PHE A 155 4.41 -19.38 9.67
CA PHE A 155 4.86 -18.56 10.80
C PHE A 155 3.68 -17.82 11.45
N GLU A 156 3.88 -17.31 12.67
CA GLU A 156 2.86 -16.52 13.36
C GLU A 156 3.24 -15.04 13.39
N VAL A 157 2.23 -14.18 13.26
CA VAL A 157 2.37 -12.72 13.31
C VAL A 157 1.28 -12.11 14.17
N MET A 158 1.54 -10.91 14.69
CA MET A 158 0.68 -10.14 15.57
C MET A 158 0.35 -8.82 14.85
N ASP A 159 -0.80 -8.74 14.20
CA ASP A 159 -1.16 -7.60 13.34
C ASP A 159 -2.70 -7.48 13.14
N GLU A 160 -3.15 -6.50 12.35
CA GLU A 160 -4.52 -6.40 11.80
C GLU A 160 -4.60 -7.06 10.41
N PRO A 161 -5.10 -8.31 10.28
CA PRO A 161 -5.18 -8.97 8.99
C PRO A 161 -6.28 -8.35 8.12
N TYR A 162 -5.90 -7.81 6.97
CA TYR A 162 -6.84 -7.20 6.03
C TYR A 162 -7.57 -8.25 5.19
N MET A 163 -8.88 -8.13 5.09
CA MET A 163 -9.71 -8.81 4.10
C MET A 163 -9.74 -7.94 2.85
N ILE A 164 -9.13 -8.41 1.78
CA ILE A 164 -8.98 -7.69 0.52
C ILE A 164 -9.76 -8.38 -0.59
N GLU A 165 -10.45 -7.61 -1.41
CA GLU A 165 -10.93 -8.05 -2.72
C GLU A 165 -9.77 -7.95 -3.73
N VAL A 166 -9.22 -9.11 -4.12
CA VAL A 166 -8.20 -9.21 -5.18
C VAL A 166 -8.82 -8.88 -6.52
N GLN A 167 -8.16 -8.03 -7.30
CA GLN A 167 -8.58 -7.70 -8.65
C GLN A 167 -7.96 -8.71 -9.64
N GLU A 168 -8.74 -9.17 -10.61
CA GLU A 168 -8.30 -10.15 -11.62
C GLU A 168 -7.64 -11.42 -11.03
N PRO A 169 -8.29 -12.11 -10.08
CA PRO A 169 -7.71 -13.26 -9.36
C PRO A 169 -7.29 -14.43 -10.27
N GLU A 170 -7.84 -14.49 -11.48
CA GLU A 170 -7.47 -15.46 -12.52
C GLU A 170 -6.10 -15.20 -13.16
N LYS A 171 -5.49 -14.02 -12.95
CA LYS A 171 -4.18 -13.65 -13.50
C LYS A 171 -3.03 -13.70 -12.47
N THR A 172 -3.34 -14.04 -11.21
CA THR A 172 -2.37 -14.17 -10.10
C THR A 172 -1.89 -15.59 -9.87
#